data_AF-A0A6N7XTM1-F1
#
_entry.id   AF-A0A6N7XTM1-F1
#
_cell.length_a   1.000
_cell.length_b   1.000
_cell.length_c   1.000
_cell.angle_alpha   90.00
_cell.angle_beta   90.00
_cell.angle_gamma   90.00
#
_symmetry.space_group_name_H-M   'P 1'
#
loop_
_entity.id
_entity.type
_entity.pdbx_description
1 polymer ?
#
loop_
_entity_poly.entity_id
_entity_poly.type
_entity_poly.pdbx_seq_one_letter_code
_entity_poly.pdbx_strand_id
1 'polypeptide(L)'
;MNEAVTKLVEALFIANGEYISHEKWILHFSRSLPWTPTKWDIKISEAMSTGDLSQESLIKRQNNIEKLWEEIDSYIIKKECPNFKLKVMQKTFYDLLQLLSSNDYITIEEWSKNASKSLLLAEPFFSCVTAIDGKIIFDKEKALSIKPEDLYYWHYEILEKALMKI
;
A
#
# COMPACT_ATOMS: atom_id res chain seq x y z
N MET A 1 4.47 -1.09 -21.98
CA MET A 1 4.43 -2.39 -21.25
C MET A 1 3.07 -2.51 -20.56
N ASN A 2 2.68 -3.67 -20.01
CA ASN A 2 1.51 -3.71 -19.10
C ASN A 2 1.82 -2.79 -17.91
N GLU A 3 0.99 -1.79 -17.66
CA GLU A 3 1.25 -0.75 -16.65
C GLU A 3 1.42 -1.32 -15.24
N ALA A 4 0.62 -2.33 -14.88
CA ALA A 4 0.75 -2.99 -13.58
C ALA A 4 2.11 -3.70 -13.44
N VAL A 5 2.61 -4.29 -14.53
CA VAL A 5 3.95 -4.91 -14.54
C VAL A 5 5.04 -3.84 -14.47
N THR A 6 4.89 -2.71 -15.15
CA THR A 6 5.83 -1.57 -15.01
C THR A 6 5.96 -1.15 -13.55
N LYS A 7 4.84 -0.88 -12.87
CA LYS A 7 4.84 -0.44 -11.47
C LYS A 7 5.37 -1.49 -10.52
N LEU A 8 5.10 -2.76 -10.78
CA LEU A 8 5.66 -3.88 -10.03
C LEU A 8 7.18 -3.92 -10.12
N VAL A 9 7.74 -3.76 -11.32
CA VAL A 9 9.20 -3.78 -11.51
C VAL A 9 9.82 -2.52 -10.90
N GLU A 10 9.21 -1.34 -11.04
CA GLU A 10 9.66 -0.12 -10.35
C GLU A 10 9.75 -0.34 -8.83
N ALA A 11 8.75 -0.97 -8.22
CA ALA A 11 8.77 -1.32 -6.79
C ALA A 11 9.88 -2.32 -6.44
N LEU A 12 10.17 -3.28 -7.33
CA LEU A 12 11.28 -4.21 -7.14
C LEU A 12 12.64 -3.49 -7.11
N PHE A 13 12.86 -2.47 -7.95
CA PHE A 13 14.05 -1.63 -7.88
C PHE A 13 14.14 -0.88 -6.55
N ILE A 14 13.04 -0.26 -6.11
CA ILE A 14 12.97 0.45 -4.83
C ILE A 14 13.27 -0.51 -3.66
N ALA A 15 12.72 -1.72 -3.67
CA ALA A 15 12.96 -2.73 -2.63
C ALA A 15 14.45 -3.08 -2.49
N ASN A 16 15.17 -3.08 -3.61
CA ASN A 16 16.61 -3.31 -3.66
C ASN A 16 17.45 -2.05 -3.32
N GLY A 17 16.82 -0.87 -3.20
CA GLY A 17 17.54 0.39 -3.01
C GLY A 17 18.26 0.87 -4.28
N GLU A 18 17.82 0.41 -5.45
CA GLU A 18 18.45 0.67 -6.75
C GLU A 18 17.69 1.74 -7.54
N TYR A 19 18.39 2.44 -8.43
CA TYR A 19 17.76 3.42 -9.31
C TYR A 19 16.85 2.75 -10.34
N ILE A 20 15.64 3.28 -10.50
CA ILE A 20 14.69 2.83 -11.51
C ILE A 20 15.26 3.12 -12.90
N SER A 21 15.53 2.06 -13.67
CA SER A 21 15.94 2.18 -15.06
C SER A 21 14.80 2.70 -15.96
N HIS A 22 15.16 3.28 -17.10
CA HIS A 22 14.23 3.62 -18.18
C HIS A 22 13.32 2.43 -18.56
N GLU A 23 12.03 2.70 -18.82
CA GLU A 23 10.97 1.69 -19.03
C GLU A 23 11.37 0.61 -20.05
N LYS A 24 11.98 1.02 -21.17
CA LYS A 24 12.44 0.10 -22.23
C LYS A 24 13.35 -1.02 -21.72
N TRP A 25 14.16 -0.76 -20.71
CA TRP A 25 15.20 -1.69 -20.22
C TRP A 25 14.93 -2.23 -18.83
N ILE A 26 13.86 -1.76 -18.16
CA ILE A 26 13.61 -2.03 -16.75
C ILE A 26 13.49 -3.54 -16.46
N LEU A 27 12.85 -4.31 -17.35
CA LEU A 27 12.78 -5.77 -17.22
C LEU A 27 14.14 -6.44 -17.37
N HIS A 28 14.96 -5.99 -18.32
CA HIS A 28 16.29 -6.56 -18.54
C HIS A 28 17.18 -6.32 -17.30
N PHE A 29 17.20 -5.09 -16.79
CA PHE A 29 17.99 -4.74 -15.61
C PHE A 29 17.43 -5.31 -14.31
N SER A 30 16.15 -5.67 -14.24
CA SER A 30 15.60 -6.33 -13.04
C SER A 30 16.29 -7.66 -12.72
N ARG A 31 16.91 -8.32 -13.71
CA ARG A 31 17.60 -9.61 -13.55
C ARG A 31 18.93 -9.51 -12.82
N SER A 32 19.52 -8.32 -12.77
CA SER A 32 20.77 -8.06 -12.05
C SER A 32 20.54 -7.55 -10.63
N LEU A 33 19.29 -7.45 -10.17
CA LEU A 33 19.00 -6.97 -8.83
C LEU A 33 19.47 -7.98 -7.77
N PRO A 34 20.01 -7.51 -6.62
CA PRO A 34 20.47 -8.38 -5.54
C PRO A 34 19.42 -9.36 -5.02
N TRP A 35 18.15 -8.93 -5.01
CA TRP A 35 17.02 -9.75 -4.61
C TRP A 35 15.88 -9.66 -5.63
N THR A 36 15.26 -10.80 -5.91
CA THR A 36 14.05 -10.92 -6.73
C THR A 36 13.09 -11.96 -6.16
N PRO A 37 11.78 -11.89 -6.47
CA PRO A 37 10.83 -12.96 -6.18
C PRO A 37 11.30 -14.32 -6.68
N THR A 38 10.80 -15.39 -6.06
CA THR A 38 11.22 -16.75 -6.40
C THR A 38 10.78 -17.10 -7.82
N LYS A 39 11.70 -17.63 -8.64
CA LYS A 39 11.47 -17.91 -10.08
C LYS A 39 11.08 -16.67 -10.88
N TRP A 40 11.73 -15.54 -10.60
CA TRP A 40 11.46 -14.23 -11.20
C TRP A 40 11.25 -14.28 -12.73
N ASP A 41 12.21 -14.80 -13.49
CA ASP A 41 12.15 -14.83 -14.96
C ASP A 41 10.91 -15.55 -15.50
N ILE A 42 10.49 -16.63 -14.86
CA ILE A 42 9.31 -17.40 -15.25
C ILE A 42 8.05 -16.58 -14.93
N LYS A 43 7.90 -16.14 -13.68
CA LYS A 43 6.70 -15.43 -13.23
C LYS A 43 6.49 -14.11 -13.94
N ILE A 44 7.55 -13.34 -14.21
CA ILE A 44 7.44 -12.07 -14.93
C ILE A 44 7.08 -12.28 -16.40
N SER A 45 7.59 -13.34 -17.03
CA SER A 45 7.19 -13.72 -18.38
C SER A 45 5.71 -14.12 -18.44
N GLU A 46 5.22 -14.86 -17.44
CA GLU A 46 3.80 -15.20 -17.35
C GLU A 46 2.91 -13.98 -17.08
N ALA A 47 3.35 -13.05 -16.24
CA ALA A 47 2.65 -11.79 -15.97
C ALA A 47 2.54 -10.89 -17.21
N MET A 48 3.52 -10.98 -18.12
CA MET A 48 3.54 -10.24 -19.39
C MET A 48 2.81 -10.94 -20.53
N SER A 49 2.52 -12.23 -20.40
CA SER A 49 1.85 -13.01 -21.45
C SER A 49 0.41 -12.55 -21.68
N THR A 50 -0.02 -12.52 -22.94
CA THR A 50 -1.43 -12.30 -23.31
C THR A 50 -2.24 -13.59 -23.35
N GLY A 51 -1.59 -14.75 -23.22
CA GLY A 51 -2.24 -16.05 -23.32
C GLY A 51 -3.01 -16.21 -24.63
N ASP A 52 -4.20 -16.81 -24.53
CA ASP A 52 -5.15 -17.03 -25.63
C ASP A 52 -6.27 -15.97 -25.66
N LEU A 53 -6.13 -14.87 -24.90
CA LEU A 53 -7.12 -13.80 -24.75
C LEU A 53 -8.46 -14.26 -24.13
N SER A 54 -8.53 -15.46 -23.57
CA SER A 54 -9.69 -15.90 -22.78
C SER A 54 -9.78 -15.19 -21.43
N GLN A 55 -10.98 -15.20 -20.83
CA GLN A 55 -11.16 -14.75 -19.45
C GLN A 55 -10.27 -15.52 -18.47
N GLU A 56 -10.08 -16.82 -18.68
CA GLU A 56 -9.22 -17.65 -17.84
C GLU A 56 -7.75 -17.20 -17.92
N SER A 57 -7.26 -16.90 -19.13
CA SER A 57 -5.90 -16.36 -19.30
C SER A 57 -5.72 -15.00 -18.61
N LEU A 58 -6.75 -14.15 -18.63
CA LEU A 58 -6.75 -12.87 -17.94
C LEU A 58 -6.67 -13.04 -16.41
N ILE A 59 -7.52 -13.90 -15.85
CA ILE A 59 -7.54 -14.22 -14.42
C ILE A 59 -6.18 -14.79 -13.99
N LYS A 60 -5.63 -15.73 -14.75
CA LYS A 60 -4.31 -16.31 -14.48
C LYS A 60 -3.21 -15.25 -14.44
N ARG A 61 -3.23 -14.30 -15.39
CA ARG A 61 -2.28 -13.19 -15.42
C ARG A 61 -2.43 -12.27 -14.21
N GLN A 62 -3.66 -11.90 -13.86
CA GLN A 62 -3.94 -11.05 -12.68
C GLN A 62 -3.42 -11.70 -11.39
N ASN A 63 -3.71 -12.99 -11.19
CA ASN A 63 -3.23 -13.76 -10.04
C ASN A 63 -1.69 -13.83 -10.00
N ASN A 64 -1.03 -13.92 -11.15
CA ASN A 64 0.43 -13.93 -11.21
C ASN A 64 1.04 -12.56 -10.84
N ILE A 65 0.43 -11.46 -11.30
CA ILE A 65 0.83 -10.10 -10.92
C ILE A 65 0.62 -9.87 -9.42
N GLU A 66 -0.52 -10.31 -8.88
CA GLU A 66 -0.84 -10.19 -7.45
C GLU A 66 0.19 -10.92 -6.58
N LYS A 67 0.48 -12.19 -6.88
CA LYS A 67 1.50 -12.97 -6.14
C LYS A 67 2.88 -12.34 -6.19
N LEU A 68 3.29 -11.80 -7.34
CA LEU A 68 4.55 -11.09 -7.46
C LEU A 68 4.58 -9.83 -6.58
N TRP A 69 3.47 -9.08 -6.54
CA TRP A 69 3.32 -7.94 -5.64
C TRP A 69 3.39 -8.35 -4.17
N GLU A 70 2.73 -9.43 -3.77
CA GLU A 70 2.76 -9.95 -2.40
C GLU A 70 4.16 -10.35 -1.95
N GLU A 71 4.96 -10.98 -2.83
CA GLU A 71 6.35 -11.31 -2.54
C GLU A 71 7.22 -10.07 -2.34
N ILE A 72 7.06 -9.05 -3.18
CA ILE A 72 7.78 -7.77 -3.07
C ILE A 72 7.38 -7.03 -1.78
N ASP A 73 6.08 -6.93 -1.53
CA ASP A 73 5.53 -6.30 -0.32
C ASP A 73 6.06 -6.99 0.95
N SER A 74 5.99 -8.32 1.00
CA SER A 74 6.50 -9.12 2.11
C SER A 74 8.00 -8.91 2.34
N TYR A 75 8.78 -8.80 1.26
CA TYR A 75 10.21 -8.52 1.35
C TYR A 75 10.49 -7.15 1.94
N ILE A 76 9.79 -6.11 1.47
CA ILE A 76 9.93 -4.74 1.99
C ILE A 76 9.51 -4.69 3.46
N ILE A 77 8.38 -5.29 3.85
CA ILE A 77 7.94 -5.36 5.25
C ILE A 77 9.03 -6.01 6.11
N LYS A 78 9.53 -7.17 5.70
CA LYS A 78 10.55 -7.90 6.47
C LYS A 78 11.83 -7.08 6.67
N LYS A 79 12.22 -6.29 5.66
CA LYS A 79 13.45 -5.52 5.66
C LYS A 79 13.32 -4.21 6.43
N GLU A 80 12.26 -3.44 6.16
CA GLU A 80 12.12 -2.05 6.63
C GLU A 80 11.19 -1.93 7.83
N CYS A 81 10.21 -2.84 7.98
CA CYS A 81 9.10 -2.71 8.93
C CYS A 81 8.71 -4.08 9.54
N PRO A 82 9.64 -4.83 10.16
CA PRO A 82 9.47 -6.27 10.43
C PRO A 82 8.29 -6.64 11.34
N ASN A 83 7.74 -5.69 12.10
CA ASN A 83 6.60 -5.89 12.99
C ASN A 83 5.27 -5.36 12.42
N PHE A 84 5.28 -4.85 11.19
CA PHE A 84 4.10 -4.31 10.53
C PHE A 84 3.27 -5.45 9.90
N LYS A 85 1.95 -5.44 10.17
CA LYS A 85 1.03 -6.54 9.83
C LYS A 85 0.05 -6.21 8.70
N LEU A 86 0.34 -5.15 7.96
CA LEU A 86 -0.43 -4.65 6.82
C LEU A 86 0.52 -4.49 5.64
N LYS A 87 -0.02 -4.29 4.44
CA LYS A 87 0.77 -4.03 3.22
C LYS A 87 1.56 -2.74 3.35
N VAL A 88 2.74 -2.63 2.75
CA VAL A 88 3.61 -1.45 2.85
C VAL A 88 2.88 -0.15 2.51
N MET A 89 2.04 -0.18 1.48
CA MET A 89 1.25 0.98 1.04
C MET A 89 0.26 1.50 2.11
N GLN A 90 -0.14 0.64 3.05
CA GLN A 90 -1.03 0.98 4.15
C GLN A 90 -0.29 1.65 5.33
N LYS A 91 1.05 1.58 5.37
CA LYS A 91 1.85 2.04 6.52
C LYS A 91 1.61 3.50 6.87
N THR A 92 1.69 4.39 5.90
CA THR A 92 1.50 5.84 6.14
C THR A 92 0.13 6.13 6.73
N PHE A 93 -0.93 5.52 6.16
CA PHE A 93 -2.30 5.70 6.66
C PHE A 93 -2.46 5.15 8.08
N TYR A 94 -1.91 3.97 8.32
CA TYR A 94 -1.93 3.33 9.63
C TYR A 94 -1.22 4.16 10.70
N ASP A 95 0.00 4.62 10.43
CA ASP A 95 0.79 5.40 11.39
C ASP A 95 0.10 6.73 11.74
N LEU A 96 -0.51 7.39 10.75
CA LEU A 96 -1.26 8.63 10.97
C LEU A 96 -2.55 8.40 11.76
N LEU A 97 -3.26 7.29 11.53
CA LEU A 97 -4.40 6.92 12.38
C LEU A 97 -3.96 6.61 13.81
N GLN A 98 -2.82 5.94 14.00
CA GLN A 98 -2.27 5.68 15.33
C GLN A 98 -1.86 6.99 16.04
N LEU A 99 -1.28 7.94 15.31
CA LEU A 99 -0.99 9.27 15.83
C LEU A 99 -2.27 9.96 16.30
N LEU A 100 -3.32 9.93 15.48
CA LEU A 100 -4.60 10.55 15.80
C LEU A 100 -5.32 9.85 16.96
N SER A 101 -5.28 8.52 17.05
CA SER A 101 -5.99 7.77 18.08
C SER A 101 -5.31 7.78 19.45
N SER A 102 -3.99 8.01 19.47
CA SER A 102 -3.19 8.07 20.70
C SER A 102 -3.21 9.45 21.37
N ASN A 103 -3.84 10.45 20.75
CA ASN A 103 -3.94 11.80 21.27
C ASN A 103 -5.42 12.21 21.34
N ASP A 104 -5.80 13.02 22.33
CA ASP A 104 -7.18 13.56 22.38
C ASP A 104 -7.47 14.47 21.19
N TYR A 105 -6.46 15.24 20.77
CA TYR A 105 -6.43 16.02 19.55
C TYR A 105 -4.99 16.26 19.11
N ILE A 106 -4.80 16.60 17.84
CA ILE A 106 -3.55 17.19 17.32
C ILE A 106 -3.85 18.53 16.66
N THR A 107 -2.92 19.46 16.65
CA THR A 107 -3.12 20.72 15.92
C THR A 107 -2.90 20.54 14.41
N ILE A 108 -3.44 21.46 13.62
CA ILE A 108 -3.17 21.50 12.17
C ILE A 108 -1.67 21.67 11.89
N GLU A 109 -0.95 22.42 12.72
CA GLU A 109 0.50 22.62 12.61
C GLU A 109 1.27 21.31 12.88
N GLU A 110 0.85 20.52 13.87
CA GLU A 110 1.44 19.22 14.19
C GLU A 110 1.16 18.18 13.11
N TRP A 111 -0.08 18.14 12.59
CA TRP A 111 -0.42 17.29 11.45
C TRP A 111 0.45 17.60 10.23
N SER A 112 0.63 18.89 9.92
CA SER A 112 1.35 19.34 8.73
C SER A 112 2.85 18.96 8.76
N LYS A 113 3.39 18.55 9.91
CA LYS A 113 4.76 17.98 10.01
C LYS A 113 4.85 16.54 9.48
N ASN A 114 3.72 15.83 9.45
CA ASN A 114 3.65 14.41 9.12
C ASN A 114 2.92 14.15 7.80
N ALA A 115 1.88 14.95 7.48
CA ALA A 115 1.04 14.75 6.30
C ALA A 115 0.42 16.05 5.77
N SER A 116 0.04 16.03 4.49
CA SER A 116 -0.75 17.11 3.88
C SER A 116 -2.15 17.19 4.51
N LYS A 117 -2.71 18.40 4.60
CA LYS A 117 -4.11 18.59 5.02
C LYS A 117 -5.11 17.91 4.10
N SER A 118 -4.79 17.76 2.81
CA SER A 118 -5.64 17.07 1.84
C SER A 118 -5.89 15.61 2.19
N LEU A 119 -5.00 14.98 2.97
CA LEU A 119 -5.14 13.59 3.38
C LEU A 119 -6.30 13.40 4.37
N LEU A 120 -6.70 14.45 5.11
CA LEU A 120 -7.89 14.42 5.97
C LEU A 120 -9.20 14.28 5.16
N LEU A 121 -9.15 14.58 3.86
CA LEU A 121 -10.27 14.41 2.93
C LEU A 121 -10.25 13.05 2.23
N ALA A 122 -9.23 12.23 2.49
CA ALA A 122 -9.12 10.88 1.96
C ALA A 122 -9.59 9.85 2.99
N GLU A 123 -10.04 8.69 2.52
CA GLU A 123 -10.35 7.57 3.41
C GLU A 123 -9.08 6.95 4.00
N PRO A 124 -9.14 6.38 5.22
CA PRO A 124 -10.30 6.33 6.10
C PRO A 124 -10.52 7.61 6.93
N PHE A 125 -9.65 8.63 6.81
CA PHE A 125 -9.68 9.82 7.68
C PHE A 125 -10.98 10.60 7.56
N PHE A 126 -11.47 10.82 6.33
CA PHE A 126 -12.70 11.56 6.09
C PHE A 126 -13.89 11.01 6.91
N SER A 127 -13.97 9.69 7.03
CA SER A 127 -15.07 9.02 7.72
C SER A 127 -14.98 9.05 9.26
N CYS A 128 -13.78 9.23 9.83
CA CYS A 128 -13.56 9.07 11.27
C CYS A 128 -12.74 10.19 11.92
N VAL A 129 -12.48 11.29 11.22
CA VAL A 129 -11.71 12.43 11.73
C VAL A 129 -12.51 13.71 11.58
N THR A 130 -12.51 14.52 12.63
CA THR A 130 -13.19 15.80 12.66
C THR A 130 -12.18 16.92 12.90
N ALA A 131 -12.20 17.97 12.07
CA ALA A 131 -11.36 19.14 12.23
C ALA A 131 -12.20 20.34 12.68
N ILE A 132 -12.03 20.81 13.92
CA ILE A 132 -12.78 21.94 14.52
C ILE A 132 -11.80 22.83 15.28
N ASP A 133 -11.92 24.15 15.12
CA ASP A 133 -11.12 25.16 15.84
C ASP A 133 -9.60 24.94 15.79
N GLY A 134 -9.09 24.52 14.63
CA GLY A 134 -7.66 24.25 14.44
C GLY A 134 -7.15 22.94 15.06
N LYS A 135 -8.05 22.13 15.61
CA LYS A 135 -7.77 20.81 16.18
C LYS A 135 -8.32 19.71 15.28
N ILE A 136 -7.57 18.63 15.15
CA ILE A 136 -7.94 17.42 14.43
C ILE A 136 -8.15 16.34 15.49
N ILE A 137 -9.34 15.75 15.49
CA ILE A 137 -9.82 14.82 16.52
C ILE A 137 -10.23 13.52 15.85
N PHE A 138 -9.75 12.40 16.38
CA PHE A 138 -10.21 11.07 15.99
C PHE A 138 -11.55 10.76 16.66
N ASP A 139 -12.60 10.62 15.86
CA ASP A 139 -13.95 10.32 16.32
C ASP A 139 -14.12 8.80 16.46
N LYS A 140 -13.85 8.30 17.68
CA LYS A 140 -13.88 6.86 17.99
C LYS A 140 -15.27 6.25 17.76
N GLU A 141 -16.34 7.01 18.04
CA GLU A 141 -17.71 6.52 17.86
C GLU A 141 -18.04 6.33 16.38
N LYS A 142 -17.70 7.32 15.54
CA LYS A 142 -17.81 7.16 14.08
C LYS A 142 -16.95 6.01 13.58
N ALA A 143 -15.70 5.93 14.02
CA ALA A 143 -14.78 4.86 13.62
C ALA A 143 -15.34 3.46 13.89
N LEU A 144 -15.95 3.25 15.07
CA LEU A 144 -16.57 1.97 15.46
C LEU A 144 -17.88 1.67 14.72
N SER A 145 -18.55 2.69 14.19
CA SER A 145 -19.79 2.53 13.41
C SER A 145 -19.57 2.13 11.95
N ILE A 146 -18.35 2.32 11.43
CA ILE A 146 -17.98 2.02 10.05
C ILE A 146 -17.95 0.51 9.83
N LYS A 147 -18.64 0.05 8.78
CA LYS A 147 -18.70 -1.35 8.37
C LYS A 147 -17.77 -1.63 7.19
N PRO A 148 -17.41 -2.91 6.94
CA PRO A 148 -16.57 -3.29 5.80
C PRO A 148 -17.11 -2.81 4.45
N GLU A 149 -18.43 -2.75 4.29
CA GLU A 149 -19.11 -2.29 3.07
C GLU A 149 -19.06 -0.78 2.85
N ASP A 150 -18.77 0.02 3.89
CA ASP A 150 -18.76 1.48 3.81
C ASP A 150 -17.44 2.02 3.20
N LEU A 151 -16.38 1.22 3.21
CA LEU A 151 -15.05 1.60 2.74
C LEU A 151 -14.52 0.61 1.70
N TYR A 152 -13.59 1.07 0.86
CA TYR A 152 -12.75 0.13 0.11
C TYR A 152 -12.02 -0.80 1.08
N TYR A 153 -11.94 -2.09 0.72
CA TYR A 153 -11.42 -3.15 1.60
C TYR A 153 -10.08 -2.79 2.27
N TRP A 154 -9.16 -2.15 1.53
CA TRP A 154 -7.83 -1.83 2.04
C TRP A 154 -7.82 -0.67 3.03
N HIS A 155 -8.76 0.29 2.91
CA HIS A 155 -8.96 1.34 3.92
C HIS A 155 -9.61 0.77 5.18
N TYR A 156 -10.59 -0.12 5.02
CA TYR A 156 -11.23 -0.80 6.14
C TYR A 156 -10.22 -1.64 6.94
N GLU A 157 -9.34 -2.38 6.27
CA GLU A 157 -8.30 -3.17 6.90
C GLU A 157 -7.36 -2.31 7.77
N ILE A 158 -7.00 -1.10 7.31
CA ILE A 158 -6.22 -0.13 8.09
C ILE A 158 -6.99 0.25 9.36
N LEU A 159 -8.27 0.65 9.21
CA LEU A 159 -9.11 1.12 10.30
C LEU A 159 -9.33 0.01 11.34
N GLU A 160 -9.63 -1.21 10.90
CA GLU A 160 -9.80 -2.38 11.77
C GLU A 160 -8.55 -2.62 12.61
N LYS A 161 -7.36 -2.65 12.00
CA LYS A 161 -6.11 -2.84 12.73
C LYS A 161 -5.76 -1.67 13.65
N ALA A 162 -6.16 -0.45 13.28
CA ALA A 162 -5.94 0.71 14.12
C ALA A 162 -6.82 0.67 15.38
N LEU A 163 -8.09 0.28 15.24
CA LEU A 163 -9.06 0.14 16.32
C LEU A 163 -8.70 -0.97 17.31
N MET A 164 -8.12 -2.09 16.85
CA MET A 164 -7.66 -3.18 17.74
C MET A 164 -6.57 -2.77 18.75
N LYS A 165 -5.94 -1.59 18.59
CA LYS A 165 -4.89 -1.08 19.47
C LYS A 165 -5.35 0.02 20.42
N ILE A 166 -6.59 0.48 20.30
CA ILE A 166 -7.20 1.53 21.14
C ILE A 166 -7.95 0.85 22.28
#